data_AF-A0A5M7QIR4-F1
#
_entry.id   AF-A0A5M7QIR4-F1
#
_cell.length_a   1.000
_cell.length_b   1.000
_cell.length_c   1.000
_cell.angle_alpha   90.00
_cell.angle_beta   90.00
_cell.angle_gamma   90.00
#
_symmetry.space_group_name_H-M   'P 1'
#
loop_
_entity.id
_entity.type
_entity.pdbx_description
1 polymer ?
#
loop_
_entity_poly.entity_id
_entity_poly.type
_entity_poly.pdbx_seq_one_letter_code
_entity_poly.pdbx_strand_id
1 'polypeptide(L)' 'MSAALMTLPEFARYIGIATPTLARAFCCRGSLDGVPLPQALDDAPLTQRHWLLDDVRQFDHVYKRVQAKQPRNRE' A
#
# COMPACT_ATOMS: atom_id res chain seq x y z
N MET A 1 -13.31 18.21 6.29
CA MET A 1 -12.40 17.44 5.42
C MET A 1 -13.06 16.11 5.13
N SER A 2 -13.51 15.88 3.90
CA SER A 2 -14.08 14.58 3.51
C SER A 2 -12.96 13.55 3.47
N ALA A 3 -12.93 12.63 4.42
CA ALA A 3 -11.95 11.53 4.41
C ALA A 3 -12.24 10.67 3.19
N ALA A 4 -11.45 10.84 2.12
CA ALA A 4 -11.56 10.00 0.95
C ALA A 4 -11.05 8.60 1.32
N LEU A 5 -11.93 7.62 1.22
CA LEU A 5 -11.62 6.21 1.46
C LEU A 5 -11.25 5.56 0.14
N MET A 6 -10.21 4.73 0.16
CA MET A 6 -9.80 3.91 -0.99
C MET A 6 -9.92 2.43 -0.66
N THR A 7 -10.34 1.66 -1.65
CA THR A 7 -10.33 0.19 -1.61
C THR A 7 -8.96 -0.34 -2.02
N LEU A 8 -8.72 -1.63 -1.78
CA LEU A 8 -7.46 -2.29 -2.14
C LEU A 8 -7.04 -2.10 -3.62
N PRO A 9 -7.92 -2.29 -4.63
CA PRO A 9 -7.54 -2.08 -6.02
C PRO A 9 -7.23 -0.61 -6.35
N GLU A 10 -7.97 0.33 -5.75
CA GLU A 10 -7.72 1.77 -5.90
C GLU A 10 -6.36 2.16 -5.31
N PHE A 11 -6.03 1.63 -4.13
CA PHE A 11 -4.73 1.81 -3.50
C PHE A 11 -3.61 1.24 -4.38
N ALA A 12 -3.71 -0.02 -4.82
CA ALA A 12 -2.70 -0.65 -5.67
C ALA A 12 -2.46 0.16 -6.96
N ARG A 13 -3.54 0.65 -7.58
CA ARG A 13 -3.50 1.49 -8.78
C ARG A 13 -2.88 2.86 -8.50
N TYR A 14 -3.11 3.44 -7.32
CA TYR A 14 -2.53 4.72 -6.90
C TYR A 14 -1.01 4.67 -6.79
N ILE A 15 -0.47 3.61 -6.16
CA ILE A 15 0.98 3.42 -6.00
C ILE A 15 1.65 2.74 -7.22
N GLY A 16 0.85 2.33 -8.21
CA GLY A 16 1.34 1.76 -9.47
C GLY A 16 1.81 0.30 -9.38
N ILE A 17 1.25 -0.52 -8.49
CA ILE A 17 1.56 -1.96 -8.42
C ILE A 17 0.32 -2.82 -8.69
N ALA A 18 0.54 -4.11 -8.95
CA ALA A 18 -0.55 -5.05 -9.12
C ALA A 18 -1.30 -5.29 -7.79
N THR A 19 -2.63 -5.24 -7.83
CA THR A 19 -3.51 -5.56 -6.69
C THR A 19 -3.16 -6.88 -5.99
N PRO A 20 -2.90 -8.02 -6.69
CA PRO A 20 -2.50 -9.26 -6.01
C PRO A 20 -1.16 -9.16 -5.27
N THR A 21 -0.23 -8.33 -5.75
CA THR A 21 1.06 -8.08 -5.06
C THR A 21 0.82 -7.35 -3.74
N LEU A 22 0.01 -6.29 -3.78
CA LEU A 22 -0.37 -5.56 -2.56
C LEU A 22 -1.14 -6.47 -1.60
N ALA A 23 -2.07 -7.27 -2.13
CA ALA A 23 -2.86 -8.20 -1.34
C ALA A 23 -1.97 -9.21 -0.60
N ARG A 24 -0.98 -9.78 -1.29
CA ARG A 24 -0.02 -10.71 -0.71
C ARG A 24 0.86 -10.05 0.35
N ALA A 25 1.24 -8.79 0.14
CA ALA A 25 2.01 -8.04 1.14
C ALA A 25 1.20 -7.86 2.43
N PHE A 26 -0.11 -7.53 2.33
CA PHE A 26 -1.00 -7.46 3.49
C PHE A 26 -1.20 -8.81 4.17
N CYS A 27 -1.45 -9.89 3.42
CA CYS A 27 -1.73 -11.20 4.02
C CYS A 27 -0.49 -11.89 4.61
N CYS A 28 0.69 -11.75 3.99
CA CYS A 28 1.84 -12.61 4.29
C CYS A 28 3.03 -11.89 4.91
N ARG A 29 3.17 -10.57 4.73
CA ARG A 29 4.40 -9.85 5.11
C ARG A 29 4.17 -8.64 6.02
N GLY A 30 2.96 -8.07 6.03
CA GLY A 30 2.68 -6.79 6.73
C GLY A 30 3.47 -5.59 6.20
N SER A 31 4.27 -5.80 5.14
CA SER A 31 5.14 -4.80 4.55
C SER A 31 5.33 -5.09 3.06
N LEU A 32 5.49 -4.02 2.29
CA LEU A 32 5.76 -4.06 0.86
C LEU A 32 7.14 -3.46 0.61
N ASP A 33 8.07 -4.27 0.10
CA ASP A 33 9.46 -3.84 -0.16
C ASP A 33 10.16 -3.21 1.07
N GLY A 34 9.87 -3.75 2.26
CA GLY A 34 10.40 -3.24 3.52
C GLY A 34 9.70 -1.98 4.05
N VAL A 35 8.69 -1.45 3.34
CA VAL A 35 7.83 -0.37 3.84
C VAL A 35 6.62 -0.98 4.56
N PRO A 36 6.38 -0.64 5.84
CA PRO A 36 5.22 -1.14 6.56
C PRO A 36 3.94 -0.64 5.90
N LEU A 37 2.97 -1.54 5.71
CA LEU A 37 1.70 -1.20 5.09
C LEU A 37 0.84 -0.39 6.07
N PRO A 38 0.04 0.58 5.56
CA PRO A 38 -0.85 1.35 6.42
C PRO A 38 -1.93 0.44 7.00
N GLN A 39 -2.33 0.74 8.23
CA GLN A 39 -3.38 0.00 8.90
C GLN A 39 -4.71 0.27 8.21
N ALA A 40 -5.47 -0.79 7.95
CA ALA A 40 -6.83 -0.64 7.44
C ALA A 40 -7.72 -0.05 8.53
N LEU A 41 -8.70 0.77 8.14
CA LEU A 41 -9.69 1.31 9.09
C LEU A 41 -10.60 0.24 9.67
N ASP A 42 -10.75 -0.87 8.94
CA ASP A 42 -11.70 -1.93 9.24
C ASP A 42 -11.01 -3.29 9.26
N ASP A 43 -11.47 -4.17 10.13
CA ASP A 43 -10.95 -5.55 10.25
C ASP A 43 -11.61 -6.51 9.24
N ALA A 44 -12.47 -5.98 8.38
CA ALA A 44 -13.12 -6.67 7.27
C ALA A 44 -12.14 -7.52 6.41
N PRO A 45 -12.63 -8.51 5.64
CA PRO A 45 -11.78 -9.23 4.69
C PRO A 45 -11.10 -8.26 3.72
N LEU A 46 -9.87 -8.59 3.30
CA LEU A 46 -8.96 -7.69 2.57
C LEU A 46 -9.58 -6.98 1.35
N THR A 47 -10.49 -7.67 0.65
CA THR A 47 -11.22 -7.16 -0.52
C THR A 47 -12.22 -6.06 -0.18
N GLN A 48 -12.67 -5.98 1.07
CA GLN A 48 -13.63 -5.00 1.59
C GLN A 48 -12.98 -4.00 2.57
N ARG A 49 -11.67 -4.11 2.80
CA ARG A 49 -10.94 -3.15 3.63
C ARG A 49 -10.86 -1.80 2.93
N HIS A 50 -10.91 -0.77 3.77
CA HIS A 50 -10.78 0.62 3.36
C HIS A 50 -9.58 1.24 4.04
N TRP A 51 -8.89 2.09 3.29
CA TRP A 51 -7.77 2.89 3.77
C TRP A 51 -8.07 4.37 3.57
N LEU A 52 -7.55 5.19 4.48
CA LEU A 52 -7.58 6.64 4.31
C LEU A 52 -6.64 7.02 3.16
N LEU A 53 -7.11 7.92 2.30
CA LEU A 53 -6.27 8.50 1.25
C LEU A 53 -5.00 9.16 1.83
N ASP A 54 -5.10 9.73 3.03
CA ASP A 54 -3.98 10.38 3.70
C ASP A 54 -2.88 9.37 4.07
N ASP A 55 -3.25 8.25 4.71
CA ASP A 55 -2.36 7.12 4.98
C ASP A 55 -1.74 6.55 3.70
N VAL A 56 -2.54 6.39 2.64
CA VAL A 56 -2.08 5.90 1.34
C VAL A 56 -1.05 6.87 0.72
N ARG A 57 -1.27 8.19 0.82
CA ARG A 57 -0.33 9.21 0.35
C ARG A 57 0.97 9.19 1.15
N GLN A 58 0.88 9.07 2.46
CA GLN A 58 2.05 9.00 3.33
C GLN A 58 2.86 7.73 3.03
N PHE A 59 2.18 6.59 2.87
CA PHE A 59 2.78 5.34 2.44
C PHE A 59 3.45 5.48 1.07
N ASP A 60 2.77 6.02 0.05
CA ASP A 60 3.32 6.22 -1.30
C ASP A 60 4.60 7.06 -1.27
N HIS A 61 4.63 8.12 -0.46
CA HIS A 61 5.80 8.95 -0.31
C HIS A 61 6.99 8.19 0.30
N VAL A 62 6.75 7.38 1.34
CA VAL A 62 7.79 6.53 1.93
C VAL A 62 8.23 5.43 0.96
N TYR A 63 7.27 4.80 0.28
CA TYR A 63 7.49 3.75 -0.71
C TYR A 63 8.36 4.25 -1.87
N LYS A 64 8.03 5.39 -2.46
CA LYS A 64 8.85 6.03 -3.50
C LYS A 64 10.25 6.37 -3.02
N ARG A 65 10.39 6.85 -1.78
CA ARG A 65 11.73 7.12 -1.19
C ARG A 65 12.54 5.85 -1.01
N VAL A 66 11.93 4.75 -0.60
CA VAL A 66 12.62 3.45 -0.47
C VAL A 66 12.96 2.88 -1.84
N GLN A 67 12.03 2.94 -2.81
CA GLN A 67 12.28 2.55 -4.20
C GLN A 67 13.42 3.37 -4.84
N ALA A 68 13.47 4.68 -4.60
CA ALA A 68 14.58 5.52 -5.08
C ALA A 68 15.93 5.20 -4.40
N LYS A 69 15.89 4.67 -3.17
CA LYS A 69 17.08 4.27 -2.40
C LYS A 69 17.50 2.82 -2.62
N GLN A 70 16.62 1.97 -3.14
CA GLN A 70 16.96 0.66 -3.64
C GLN A 70 17.43 0.87 -5.09
N PRO A 71 18.75 1.04 -5.36
CA PRO A 71 19.20 0.84 -6.72
C PRO A 71 18.70 -0.54 -7.13
N ARG A 72 18.14 -0.63 -8.33
CA ARG A 72 17.78 -1.87 -9.01
C ARG A 72 19.05 -2.69 -9.24
N ASN A 73 19.65 -3.17 -8.16
CA ASN A 73 20.73 -4.12 -8.17
C ASN A 73 20.06 -5.47 -8.34
N ARG A 74 20.17 -5.97 -9.57
CA ARG A 74 20.43 -7.36 -9.96
C ARG A 74 19.77 -7.60 -11.31
N GLU A 75 20.42 -8.18 -12.30
CA GLU A 75 21.80 -8.62 -12.55
C GLU A 75 21.79 -9.00 -14.05
#